data_AF-A0A7K8TKI5-F1
#
_entry.id   AF-A0A7K8TKI5-F1
#
_cell.length_a   1.000
_cell.length_b   1.000
_cell.length_c   1.000
_cell.angle_alpha   90.00
_cell.angle_beta   90.00
_cell.angle_gamma   90.00
#
_symmetry.space_group_name_H-M   'P 1'
#
loop_
_entity.id
_entity.type
_entity.pdbx_description
1 polymer ?
#
loop_
_entity_poly.entity_id
_entity_poly.type
_entity_poly.pdbx_seq_one_letter_code
_entity_poly.pdbx_strand_id
1 'polypeptide(L)'
;LDLSDCSLCSLPPGLAEATAAIVVDLTENPLTALPDGSFLGFTHLQLLAVPLALECPGGSGAWEEVTTRGSSHLCQGQRNPCNGSGELAWLCPENAACAPDGPGLVQCLCDSPFHGYKCLREGTFPVLLFCGILGTITVSLSLLLWGTQRRKAKSP
;
A
#
# COMPACT_ATOMS: atom_id res chain seq x y z
N LEU A 1 -6.22 19.48 -2.27
CA LEU A 1 -6.80 18.92 -3.50
C LEU A 1 -8.28 19.24 -3.46
N ASP A 2 -8.69 20.23 -4.23
CA ASP A 2 -10.09 20.65 -4.32
C ASP A 2 -10.73 19.95 -5.51
N LEU A 3 -11.73 19.11 -5.24
CA LEU A 3 -12.54 18.41 -6.22
C LEU A 3 -14.03 18.72 -5.99
N SER A 4 -14.33 19.84 -5.32
CA SER A 4 -15.70 20.27 -5.09
C SER A 4 -16.39 20.63 -6.41
N ASP A 5 -17.71 20.39 -6.49
CA ASP A 5 -18.56 20.73 -7.64
C ASP A 5 -18.00 20.27 -9.01
N CYS A 6 -17.43 19.07 -9.04
CA CYS A 6 -16.82 18.49 -10.24
C CYS A 6 -17.76 17.51 -10.97
N SER A 7 -19.03 17.43 -10.55
CA SER A 7 -20.03 16.47 -11.06
C SER A 7 -19.56 15.00 -10.98
N LEU A 8 -18.78 14.65 -9.96
CA LEU A 8 -18.21 13.32 -9.77
C LEU A 8 -19.28 12.34 -9.25
N CYS A 9 -19.59 11.31 -10.05
CA CYS A 9 -20.43 10.19 -9.62
C CYS A 9 -19.62 9.06 -8.94
N SER A 10 -18.30 9.06 -9.11
CA SER A 10 -17.36 8.14 -8.48
C SER A 10 -16.02 8.86 -8.25
N LEU A 11 -15.20 8.32 -7.36
CA LEU A 11 -13.85 8.84 -7.14
C LEU A 11 -13.00 8.72 -8.41
N PRO A 12 -12.16 9.73 -8.73
CA PRO A 12 -11.32 9.68 -9.91
C PRO A 12 -10.25 8.58 -9.77
N PRO A 13 -9.94 7.81 -10.84
CA PRO A 13 -8.98 6.72 -10.77
C PRO A 13 -7.59 7.13 -10.27
N GLY A 14 -7.15 8.35 -10.59
CA GLY A 14 -5.86 8.90 -10.16
C GLY A 14 -5.83 9.42 -8.73
N LEU A 15 -6.93 9.37 -7.97
CA LEU A 15 -6.96 9.86 -6.59
C LEU A 15 -5.93 9.14 -5.71
N ALA A 16 -5.73 7.84 -5.94
CA ALA A 16 -4.77 7.02 -5.20
C ALA A 16 -3.31 7.49 -5.33
N GLU A 17 -2.98 8.32 -6.32
CA GLU A 17 -1.63 8.89 -6.48
C GLU A 17 -1.41 10.13 -5.59
N ALA A 18 -2.48 10.71 -5.05
CA ALA A 18 -2.44 11.93 -4.25
C ALA A 18 -2.24 11.66 -2.74
N THR A 19 -1.53 10.61 -2.36
CA THR A 19 -1.32 10.20 -0.94
C THR A 19 -0.68 11.27 -0.06
N ALA A 20 0.06 12.20 -0.65
CA ALA A 20 0.64 13.36 0.03
C ALA A 20 -0.37 14.50 0.31
N ALA A 21 -1.62 14.36 -0.11
CA ALA A 21 -2.64 15.39 0.11
C ALA A 21 -2.94 15.55 1.60
N ILE A 22 -2.91 16.80 2.05
CA ILE A 22 -3.23 17.20 3.43
C ILE A 22 -4.70 17.59 3.55
N VAL A 23 -5.26 18.18 2.49
CA VAL A 23 -6.65 18.61 2.42
C VAL A 23 -7.27 18.05 1.15
N VAL A 24 -8.44 17.43 1.28
CA VAL A 24 -9.25 16.94 0.15
C VAL A 24 -10.69 17.41 0.32
N ASP A 25 -11.23 18.04 -0.71
CA ASP A 25 -12.63 18.47 -0.75
C ASP A 25 -13.38 17.72 -1.86
N LEU A 26 -14.39 16.93 -1.48
CA LEU A 26 -15.28 16.19 -2.37
C LEU A 26 -16.73 16.72 -2.33
N THR A 27 -16.96 17.86 -1.69
CA THR A 27 -18.30 18.43 -1.50
C THR A 27 -18.97 18.79 -2.81
N GLU A 28 -20.30 18.95 -2.78
CA GLU A 28 -21.09 19.32 -3.96
C GLU A 28 -20.93 18.36 -5.16
N ASN A 29 -20.63 17.08 -4.89
CA ASN A 29 -20.62 16.02 -5.90
C ASN A 29 -21.73 14.99 -5.64
N PRO A 30 -22.31 14.38 -6.69
CA PRO A 30 -23.34 13.35 -6.58
C PRO A 30 -22.75 11.97 -6.19
N LEU A 31 -21.80 11.93 -5.25
CA LEU A 31 -21.19 10.70 -4.75
C LEU A 31 -22.17 9.98 -3.80
N THR A 32 -22.42 8.70 -4.08
CA THR A 32 -23.35 7.86 -3.28
C THR A 32 -22.63 6.88 -2.37
N ALA A 33 -21.36 6.58 -2.65
CA ALA A 33 -20.53 5.72 -1.82
C ALA A 33 -19.04 6.09 -1.97
N LEU A 34 -18.28 5.78 -0.93
CA LEU A 34 -16.82 5.76 -0.97
C LEU A 34 -16.40 4.29 -0.83
N PRO A 35 -15.87 3.65 -1.88
CA PRO A 35 -15.40 2.27 -1.79
C PRO A 35 -14.40 2.06 -0.65
N ASP A 36 -14.38 0.87 -0.06
CA ASP A 36 -13.40 0.52 0.96
C ASP A 36 -11.97 0.66 0.39
N GLY A 37 -11.08 1.27 1.17
CA GLY A 37 -9.69 1.51 0.73
C GLY A 37 -9.53 2.65 -0.27
N SER A 38 -10.57 3.46 -0.55
CA SER A 38 -10.46 4.64 -1.43
C SER A 38 -9.38 5.65 -1.03
N PHE A 39 -9.03 5.66 0.26
CA PHE A 39 -8.03 6.54 0.85
C PHE A 39 -6.82 5.76 1.38
N LEU A 40 -6.54 4.59 0.80
CA LEU A 40 -5.33 3.83 1.11
C LEU A 40 -4.09 4.69 0.82
N GLY A 41 -3.16 4.71 1.77
CA GLY A 41 -1.93 5.50 1.70
C GLY A 41 -2.08 6.98 2.04
N PHE A 42 -3.30 7.50 2.25
CA PHE A 42 -3.52 8.88 2.69
C PHE A 42 -3.26 9.02 4.20
N THR A 43 -1.99 9.06 4.59
CA THR A 43 -1.57 9.09 6.01
C THR A 43 -1.40 10.49 6.58
N HIS A 44 -1.61 11.53 5.76
CA HIS A 44 -1.35 12.93 6.11
C HIS A 44 -2.60 13.83 6.02
N LEU A 45 -3.81 13.26 5.92
CA LEU A 45 -5.02 14.05 5.81
C LEU A 45 -5.31 14.78 7.13
N GLN A 46 -5.35 16.10 7.07
CA GLN A 46 -5.80 16.94 8.17
C GLN A 46 -7.27 17.35 8.01
N LEU A 47 -7.74 17.48 6.77
CA LEU A 47 -9.12 17.81 6.47
C LEU A 47 -9.59 17.01 5.25
N LEU A 48 -10.68 16.28 5.42
CA LEU A 48 -11.43 15.68 4.33
C LEU A 48 -12.89 16.13 4.43
N ALA A 49 -13.37 16.80 3.40
CA ALA A 49 -14.78 17.20 3.30
C ALA A 49 -15.50 16.27 2.32
N VAL A 50 -16.60 15.66 2.77
CA VAL A 50 -17.42 14.74 1.96
C VAL A 50 -18.88 15.20 1.92
N PRO A 51 -19.66 14.83 0.88
CA PRO A 51 -21.09 15.09 0.85
C PRO A 51 -21.81 14.52 2.07
N LEU A 52 -22.88 15.20 2.53
CA LEU A 52 -23.63 14.82 3.75
C LEU A 52 -24.17 13.38 3.74
N ALA A 53 -24.42 12.80 2.57
CA ALA A 53 -24.89 11.43 2.43
C ALA A 53 -23.81 10.37 2.76
N LEU A 54 -22.54 10.77 2.86
CA LEU A 54 -21.40 9.89 3.08
C LEU A 54 -20.83 10.08 4.48
N GLU A 55 -20.39 8.99 5.07
CA GLU A 55 -19.60 9.04 6.30
C GLU A 55 -18.12 9.30 6.02
N CYS A 56 -17.42 9.81 7.03
CA CYS A 56 -15.97 9.92 7.00
C CYS A 56 -15.33 8.52 6.83
N PRO A 57 -14.35 8.35 5.92
CA PRO A 57 -13.62 7.10 5.77
C PRO A 57 -12.98 6.64 7.09
N GLY A 58 -13.06 5.35 7.38
CA GLY A 58 -12.63 4.78 8.67
C GLY A 58 -13.58 5.07 9.84
N GLY A 59 -14.72 5.71 9.59
CA GLY A 59 -15.71 6.09 10.59
C GLY A 59 -15.24 7.24 11.49
N SER A 60 -16.06 7.61 12.47
CA SER A 60 -15.76 8.72 13.39
C SER A 60 -14.50 8.48 14.25
N GLY A 61 -14.15 7.22 14.50
CA GLY A 61 -12.95 6.84 15.28
C GLY A 61 -11.62 7.11 14.55
N ALA A 62 -11.63 7.28 13.23
CA ALA A 62 -10.44 7.58 12.44
C ALA A 62 -10.01 9.07 12.50
N TRP A 63 -10.83 9.93 13.09
CA TRP A 63 -10.67 11.38 13.06
C TRP A 63 -10.71 11.97 14.48
N GLU A 64 -10.03 13.09 14.69
CA GLU A 64 -10.06 13.83 15.95
C GLU A 64 -11.44 14.41 16.17
N GLU A 65 -12.00 15.00 15.11
CA GLU A 65 -13.30 15.62 15.09
C GLU A 65 -14.02 15.35 13.76
N VAL A 66 -15.30 14.99 13.85
CA VAL A 66 -16.20 14.94 12.69
C VAL A 66 -17.33 15.92 12.94
N THR A 67 -17.43 16.95 12.11
CA THR A 67 -18.49 17.96 12.19
C THR A 67 -19.35 17.94 10.94
N THR A 68 -20.60 18.38 11.06
CA THR A 68 -21.47 18.65 9.92
C THR A 68 -21.47 20.14 9.65
N ARG A 69 -21.15 20.55 8.42
CA ARG A 69 -21.20 21.96 7.98
C ARG A 69 -22.04 22.06 6.71
N GLY A 70 -23.23 22.65 6.84
CA GLY A 70 -24.16 22.75 5.72
C GLY A 70 -24.52 21.36 5.16
N SER A 71 -24.26 21.15 3.88
CA SER A 71 -24.45 19.91 3.10
C SER A 71 -23.24 18.97 3.12
N SER A 72 -22.34 19.09 4.10
CA SER A 72 -21.09 18.32 4.14
C SER A 72 -20.72 17.80 5.53
N HIS A 73 -20.03 16.67 5.56
CA HIS A 73 -19.27 16.20 6.71
C HIS A 73 -17.81 16.64 6.57
N LEU A 74 -17.26 17.27 7.61
CA LEU A 74 -15.86 17.63 7.73
C LEU A 74 -15.20 16.65 8.69
N CYS A 75 -14.26 15.87 8.16
CA CYS A 75 -13.43 14.93 8.90
C CYS A 75 -12.09 15.61 9.16
N GLN A 76 -11.78 15.90 10.42
CA GLN A 76 -10.63 16.71 10.82
C GLN A 76 -9.69 15.93 11.73
N GLY A 77 -8.39 16.13 11.50
CA GLY A 77 -7.32 15.56 12.31
C GLY A 77 -7.30 14.04 12.26
N GLN A 78 -6.81 13.45 11.16
CA GLN A 78 -6.68 11.99 11.08
C GLN A 78 -5.89 11.44 12.27
N ARG A 79 -6.49 10.48 12.99
CA ARG A 79 -5.84 9.79 14.11
C ARG A 79 -4.93 8.70 13.58
N ASN A 80 -3.82 8.47 14.27
CA ASN A 80 -2.98 7.31 14.00
C ASN A 80 -3.62 6.04 14.62
N PRO A 81 -4.11 5.08 13.82
CA PRO A 81 -4.72 3.86 14.33
C PRO A 81 -3.76 2.98 15.14
N CYS A 82 -2.44 3.13 14.96
CA CYS A 82 -1.43 2.39 15.73
C CYS A 82 -1.18 2.94 17.14
N ASN A 83 -1.67 4.15 17.47
CA ASN A 83 -1.49 4.74 18.80
C ASN A 83 -2.51 4.22 19.83
N GLY A 84 -3.54 3.49 19.42
CA GLY A 84 -4.57 2.96 20.32
C GLY A 84 -4.17 1.64 20.97
N SER A 85 -4.66 1.38 22.19
CA SER A 85 -4.59 0.06 22.84
C SER A 85 -5.60 -0.95 22.26
N GLY A 86 -6.18 -0.67 21.09
CA GLY A 86 -7.17 -1.50 20.44
C GLY A 86 -6.56 -2.78 19.87
N GLU A 87 -7.36 -3.84 19.82
CA GLU A 87 -7.04 -5.20 19.35
C GLU A 87 -6.29 -5.25 18.00
N LEU A 88 -6.43 -4.24 17.12
CA LEU A 88 -5.77 -4.20 15.81
C LEU A 88 -4.27 -3.88 15.85
N ALA A 89 -3.77 -3.12 16.83
CA ALA A 89 -2.35 -2.75 16.90
C ALA A 89 -1.44 -3.97 17.20
N TRP A 90 -2.03 -5.07 17.67
CA TRP A 90 -1.33 -6.30 18.08
C TRP A 90 -1.31 -7.40 17.01
N LEU A 91 -1.87 -7.16 15.82
CA LEU A 91 -1.98 -8.18 14.77
C LEU A 91 -0.74 -8.31 13.88
N CYS A 92 0.27 -7.45 14.05
CA CYS A 92 1.48 -7.55 13.25
C CYS A 92 2.30 -8.80 13.62
N PRO A 93 2.89 -9.49 12.62
CA PRO A 93 3.75 -10.63 12.88
C PRO A 93 5.01 -10.20 13.65
N GLU A 94 5.73 -11.18 14.19
CA GLU A 94 7.03 -10.93 14.80
C GLU A 94 7.96 -10.19 13.82
N ASN A 95 8.75 -9.25 14.35
CA ASN A 95 9.64 -8.36 13.58
C ASN A 95 8.92 -7.39 12.63
N ALA A 96 7.66 -7.07 12.89
CA ALA A 96 6.93 -6.03 12.19
C ALA A 96 6.30 -5.03 13.17
N ALA A 97 6.30 -3.77 12.78
CA ALA A 97 5.65 -2.69 13.47
C ALA A 97 4.37 -2.24 12.73
N CYS A 98 3.37 -1.84 13.51
CA CYS A 98 2.17 -1.19 12.97
C CYS A 98 2.55 0.17 12.36
N ALA A 99 2.05 0.43 11.16
CA ALA A 99 2.11 1.73 10.51
C ALA A 99 0.72 2.14 9.98
N PRO A 100 0.38 3.43 9.98
CA PRO A 100 -0.87 3.90 9.38
C PRO A 100 -0.86 3.70 7.85
N ASP A 101 -2.03 3.43 7.26
CA ASP A 101 -2.19 3.28 5.81
C ASP A 101 -3.43 4.00 5.25
N GLY A 102 -3.89 5.04 5.96
CA GLY A 102 -5.09 5.79 5.61
C GLY A 102 -6.04 5.98 6.80
N PRO A 103 -7.17 6.69 6.63
CA PRO A 103 -8.14 6.91 7.69
C PRO A 103 -8.72 5.58 8.18
N GLY A 104 -8.38 5.19 9.42
CA GLY A 104 -8.81 3.92 10.01
C GLY A 104 -8.13 2.67 9.43
N LEU A 105 -7.11 2.83 8.59
CA LEU A 105 -6.40 1.73 7.93
C LEU A 105 -4.99 1.56 8.52
N VAL A 106 -4.57 0.30 8.67
CA VAL A 106 -3.26 -0.09 9.19
C VAL A 106 -2.54 -1.01 8.22
N GLN A 107 -1.22 -0.97 8.24
CA GLN A 107 -0.33 -1.93 7.60
C GLN A 107 0.77 -2.36 8.56
N CYS A 108 1.37 -3.51 8.31
CA CYS A 108 2.52 -4.01 9.09
C CYS A 108 3.77 -3.90 8.24
N LEU A 109 4.72 -3.09 8.71
CA LEU A 109 6.01 -2.90 8.06
C LEU A 109 7.07 -3.67 8.82
N CYS A 110 7.96 -4.37 8.10
CA CYS A 110 9.05 -5.08 8.75
C CYS A 110 10.03 -4.10 9.39
N ASP A 111 10.41 -4.39 10.63
CA ASP A 111 11.49 -3.69 11.30
C ASP A 111 12.81 -4.04 10.62
N SER A 112 13.71 -3.07 10.48
CA SER A 112 15.05 -3.35 9.98
C SER A 112 15.79 -4.27 10.98
N PRO A 113 16.49 -5.33 10.54
CA PRO A 113 16.86 -5.71 9.16
C PRO A 113 15.95 -6.73 8.45
N PHE A 114 14.77 -6.99 9.00
CA PHE A 114 13.85 -8.01 8.50
C PHE A 114 13.11 -7.58 7.24
N HIS A 115 12.80 -8.54 6.37
CA HIS A 115 12.06 -8.31 5.13
C HIS A 115 11.35 -9.57 4.63
N GLY A 116 10.60 -9.43 3.54
CA GLY A 116 9.88 -10.52 2.88
C GLY A 116 8.54 -10.84 3.54
N TYR A 117 7.95 -11.96 3.13
CA TYR A 117 6.65 -12.39 3.67
C TYR A 117 6.74 -12.65 5.17
N LYS A 118 5.87 -11.99 5.95
CA LYS A 118 5.81 -12.06 7.42
C LYS A 118 7.12 -11.67 8.14
N CYS A 119 8.02 -10.92 7.49
CA CYS A 119 9.26 -10.44 8.11
C CYS A 119 10.16 -11.58 8.66
N LEU A 120 10.14 -12.75 8.00
CA LEU A 120 10.89 -13.93 8.44
C LEU A 120 12.31 -14.00 7.87
N ARG A 121 12.69 -13.10 6.95
CA ARG A 121 14.02 -13.11 6.32
C ARG A 121 14.86 -11.96 6.86
N GLU A 122 16.12 -12.25 7.12
CA GLU A 122 17.12 -11.29 7.55
C GLU A 122 18.39 -11.45 6.69
N GLY A 123 19.15 -10.36 6.54
CA GLY A 123 20.38 -10.33 5.77
C GLY A 123 20.18 -10.12 4.27
N THR A 124 21.26 -10.22 3.49
CA THR A 124 21.21 -10.00 2.04
C THR A 124 21.24 -11.31 1.28
N PHE A 125 20.49 -11.41 0.18
CA PHE A 125 20.59 -12.56 -0.70
C PHE A 125 22.03 -12.69 -1.26
N PRO A 126 22.69 -13.86 -1.16
CA PRO A 126 24.08 -14.03 -1.59
C PRO A 126 24.18 -14.17 -3.12
N VAL A 127 23.97 -13.05 -3.83
CA VAL A 127 23.90 -12.98 -5.30
C VAL A 127 25.10 -13.65 -5.96
N LEU A 128 26.31 -13.39 -5.47
CA LEU A 128 27.54 -13.93 -6.06
C LEU A 128 27.60 -15.46 -6.00
N LEU A 129 27.19 -16.05 -4.88
CA LEU A 129 27.16 -17.50 -4.71
C LEU A 129 26.13 -18.12 -5.66
N PHE A 130 24.92 -17.55 -5.69
CA PHE A 130 23.83 -18.05 -6.52
C PHE A 130 24.15 -17.95 -8.02
N CYS A 131 24.54 -16.76 -8.49
CA CYS A 131 24.90 -16.54 -9.89
C CYS A 131 26.15 -17.32 -10.30
N GLY A 132 27.11 -17.50 -9.38
CA GLY A 132 28.30 -18.32 -9.63
C GLY A 132 27.96 -19.79 -9.87
N ILE A 133 27.14 -20.39 -9.00
CA ILE A 133 26.68 -21.78 -9.16
C ILE A 133 25.86 -21.92 -10.44
N LEU A 134 24.88 -21.04 -10.67
CA LEU A 134 24.05 -21.09 -11.87
C LEU A 134 24.90 -20.98 -13.15
N GLY A 135 25.81 -19.99 -13.20
CA GLY A 135 26.68 -19.76 -14.36
C GLY A 135 27.60 -20.94 -14.65
N THR A 136 28.21 -21.54 -13.63
CA THR A 136 29.09 -22.71 -13.81
C THR A 136 28.34 -23.94 -14.33
N ILE A 137 27.13 -24.21 -13.82
CA ILE A 137 26.28 -25.30 -14.32
C ILE A 137 25.89 -25.04 -15.78
N THR A 138 25.45 -23.82 -16.11
CA THR A 138 25.06 -23.47 -17.48
C THR A 138 26.23 -23.64 -18.46
N VAL A 139 27.41 -23.10 -18.15
CA VAL A 139 28.60 -23.24 -19.01
C VAL A 139 28.98 -24.70 -19.18
N SER A 140 28.96 -25.49 -18.09
CA SER A 140 29.28 -26.91 -18.13
C SER A 140 28.31 -27.69 -19.03
N LEU A 141 27.00 -27.46 -18.89
CA LEU A 141 25.98 -28.07 -19.75
C LEU A 141 26.13 -27.63 -21.20
N SER A 142 26.39 -26.35 -21.47
CA SER A 142 26.64 -25.85 -22.82
C SER A 142 27.85 -26.52 -23.48
N LEU A 143 28.96 -26.69 -22.74
CA LEU A 143 30.14 -27.40 -23.23
C LEU A 143 29.88 -28.89 -23.48
N LEU A 144 29.13 -29.55 -22.61
CA LEU A 144 28.73 -30.96 -22.79
C LEU A 144 27.82 -31.15 -24.00
N LEU A 145 26.80 -30.30 -24.15
CA LEU A 145 25.91 -30.30 -25.31
C LEU A 145 26.68 -30.01 -26.59
N TRP A 146 27.58 -29.02 -26.58
CA TRP A 146 28.45 -28.72 -27.71
C TRP A 146 29.31 -29.92 -28.10
N GLY A 147 29.98 -30.55 -27.14
CA GLY A 147 30.85 -31.70 -27.37
C GLY A 147 30.11 -32.93 -27.90
N THR A 148 28.93 -33.22 -27.37
CA THR A 148 28.13 -34.39 -27.78
C THR A 148 27.38 -34.15 -29.09
N GLN A 149 26.78 -32.98 -29.30
CA GLN A 149 26.04 -32.66 -30.53
C GLN A 149 26.97 -32.38 -31.73
N ARG A 150 28.09 -31.67 -31.58
CA ARG A 150 29.06 -31.51 -32.69
C ARG A 150 29.72 -32.82 -33.10
N ARG A 151 29.93 -33.76 -32.17
CA ARG A 151 30.47 -35.09 -32.51
C ARG A 151 29.49 -35.88 -33.37
N LYS A 152 28.17 -35.71 -33.17
CA LYS A 152 27.14 -36.35 -34.00
C LYS A 152 26.96 -35.70 -35.38
N ALA A 153 27.35 -34.43 -35.55
CA ALA A 153 27.33 -33.75 -36.85
C ALA A 153 28.52 -34.10 -37.76
N LYS A 154 29.52 -34.85 -37.28
CA LYS A 154 30.73 -35.24 -38.04
C LYS A 154 30.77 -36.73 -38.46
N SER A 155 29.69 -37.49 -38.27
CA SER A 155 29.56 -38.83 -38.86
C SER A 155 28.73 -38.74 -40.15
N PRO A 156 29.27 -39.09 -41.34
CA PRO A 156 28.47 -39.42 -42.51
C PRO A 156 27.73 -40.75 -42.31
#